data_AF-A0A7X8M6R4-F1
#
_entry.id   AF-A0A7X8M6R4-F1
#
_cell.length_a   1.000
_cell.length_b   1.000
_cell.length_c   1.000
_cell.angle_alpha   90.00
_cell.angle_beta   90.00
_cell.angle_gamma   90.00
#
_symmetry.space_group_name_H-M   'P 1'
#
loop_
_entity.id
_entity.type
_entity.pdbx_description
1 polymer ?
#
loop_
_entity_poly.entity_id
_entity_poly.type
_entity_poly.pdbx_seq_one_letter_code
_entity_poly.pdbx_strand_id
1 'polypeptide(L)' 'IEYTIDRVAWLYQNRNLIKGLAFVEEPPVLRFFFGKLRPMENWGEKLVEAFEADFGTAC' A
#
# COMPACT_ATOMS: atom_id res chain seq x y z
N ILE A 1 -2.20 2.03 19.99
CA ILE A 1 -0.87 2.43 19.48
C ILE A 1 -0.09 1.20 19.03
N GLU A 2 0.04 0.17 19.87
CA GLU A 2 0.76 -1.08 19.53
C GLU A 2 0.38 -1.71 18.19
N TYR A 3 -0.92 -1.84 17.89
CA TYR A 3 -1.37 -2.37 16.60
C TYR A 3 -0.81 -1.57 15.41
N THR A 4 -0.82 -0.25 15.47
CA THR A 4 -0.27 0.60 14.41
C THR A 4 1.25 0.41 14.28
N ILE A 5 1.97 0.31 15.41
CA ILE A 5 3.42 0.07 15.41
C ILE A 5 3.73 -1.28 14.76
N ASP A 6 3.03 -2.34 15.16
CA ASP A 6 3.16 -3.69 14.61
C ASP A 6 2.96 -3.71 13.09
N ARG A 7 1.85 -3.12 12.61
CA ARG A 7 1.55 -3.09 11.17
C ARG A 7 2.57 -2.29 10.37
N VAL A 8 3.02 -1.14 10.88
CA VAL A 8 4.03 -0.31 10.20
C VAL A 8 5.40 -1.01 10.20
N ALA A 9 5.77 -1.69 11.28
CA ALA A 9 7.00 -2.47 11.35
C ALA A 9 6.98 -3.62 10.33
N TRP A 10 5.86 -4.34 10.20
CA TRP A 10 5.69 -5.40 9.19
C TRP A 10 5.81 -4.86 7.76
N LEU A 11 5.15 -3.73 7.45
CA LEU A 11 5.27 -3.07 6.14
C LEU A 11 6.72 -2.66 5.84
N TYR A 12 7.46 -2.19 6.85
CA TYR A 12 8.86 -1.82 6.69
C TYR A 12 9.73 -3.05 6.35
N GLN A 13 9.49 -4.20 6.97
CA GLN A 13 10.20 -5.43 6.61
C GLN A 13 9.91 -5.89 5.17
N ASN A 14 8.65 -5.70 4.72
CA ASN A 14 8.17 -6.08 3.39
C ASN A 14 8.24 -4.94 2.35
N ARG A 15 8.97 -3.85 2.63
CA ARG A 15 9.04 -2.64 1.78
C ARG A 15 9.52 -2.89 0.34
N ASN A 16 10.20 -4.01 0.09
CA ASN A 16 10.62 -4.43 -1.24
C ASN A 16 9.43 -4.77 -2.16
N LEU A 17 8.30 -5.18 -1.59
CA LEU A 17 7.07 -5.45 -2.33
C LEU A 17 6.40 -4.14 -2.77
N ILE A 18 6.42 -3.09 -1.93
CA ILE A 18 5.77 -1.80 -2.18
C ILE A 18 6.48 -1.03 -3.30
N LYS A 19 5.74 -0.68 -4.36
CA LYS A 19 6.26 0.12 -5.49
C LYS A 19 5.57 1.48 -5.56
N GLY A 20 5.87 2.22 -6.62
CA GLY A 20 5.31 3.54 -6.88
C GLY A 20 3.81 3.54 -7.13
N LEU A 21 3.28 4.76 -7.13
CA LEU A 21 1.95 5.10 -7.61
C LEU A 21 2.09 6.01 -8.83
N ALA A 22 1.12 5.95 -9.73
CA ALA A 22 1.04 6.84 -10.89
C ALA A 22 -0.32 7.55 -10.92
N PHE A 23 -0.34 8.81 -11.35
CA PHE A 23 -1.60 9.54 -11.55
C PHE A 23 -2.43 8.91 -12.67
N VAL A 24 -3.70 8.69 -12.36
CA VAL A 24 -4.77 8.43 -13.33
C VAL A 24 -5.45 9.74 -13.71
N GLU A 25 -5.61 10.63 -12.73
CA GLU A 25 -6.20 11.94 -12.88
C GLU A 25 -5.41 12.92 -11.98
N GLU A 26 -4.75 13.91 -12.58
CA GLU A 26 -3.99 14.94 -11.87
C GLU A 26 -4.57 16.33 -12.15
N PRO A 27 -5.48 16.84 -11.29
CA PRO A 27 -5.98 18.21 -11.40
C PRO A 27 -4.85 19.24 -11.23
N PRO A 28 -4.91 20.40 -11.91
CA PRO A 28 -3.86 21.42 -11.83
C PRO A 28 -3.76 22.08 -10.45
N VAL A 29 -4.83 22.04 -9.65
CA VAL A 29 -4.89 22.55 -8.28
C VAL A 29 -5.53 21.50 -7.37
N LEU A 30 -5.21 21.53 -6.08
CA LEU A 30 -5.77 20.59 -5.08
C LEU A 30 -5.55 19.10 -5.42
N ARG A 31 -4.51 18.76 -6.20
CA ARG A 31 -4.20 17.38 -6.63
C ARG A 31 -4.00 16.38 -5.49
N PHE A 32 -3.59 16.83 -4.31
CA PHE A 32 -3.44 15.94 -3.15
C PHE A 32 -4.79 15.51 -2.58
N PHE A 33 -5.85 16.30 -2.81
CA PHE A 33 -7.20 16.01 -2.35
C PHE A 33 -8.04 15.30 -3.41
N PHE A 34 -7.94 15.71 -4.67
CA PHE A 34 -8.79 15.22 -5.76
C PHE A 34 -8.07 14.35 -6.79
N GLY A 35 -6.73 14.31 -6.76
CA GLY A 35 -5.97 13.48 -7.68
C GLY A 35 -6.22 12.00 -7.41
N LYS A 36 -6.33 11.21 -8.47
CA LYS A 36 -6.49 9.76 -8.40
C LYS A 36 -5.20 9.08 -8.77
N LEU A 37 -4.82 8.09 -7.99
CA LEU A 37 -3.60 7.31 -8.17
C LEU A 37 -3.94 5.84 -8.43
N ARG A 38 -3.09 5.16 -9.21
CA ARG A 38 -3.12 3.71 -9.35
C ARG A 38 -1.80 3.10 -8.88
N PRO A 39 -1.81 1.89 -8.29
CA PRO A 39 -0.60 1.16 -7.98
C PRO A 39 0.13 0.73 -9.25
N MET A 40 1.45 0.85 -9.25
CA MET A 40 2.30 0.31 -10.32
C MET A 40 2.60 -1.18 -10.07
N GLU A 41 2.96 -1.94 -11.09
CA GLU A 41 3.50 -3.31 -10.95
C GLU A 41 2.66 -4.30 -10.12
N ASN A 42 1.37 -3.99 -9.93
CA ASN A 42 0.42 -4.75 -9.14
C ASN A 42 0.93 -5.13 -7.73
N TRP A 43 1.66 -4.21 -7.08
CA TRP A 43 2.25 -4.52 -5.78
C TRP A 43 1.23 -4.70 -4.66
N GLY A 44 0.04 -4.11 -4.78
CA GLY A 44 -1.03 -4.25 -3.79
C GLY A 44 -1.46 -5.70 -3.62
N GLU A 45 -1.67 -6.43 -4.71
CA GLU A 45 -2.06 -7.84 -4.68
C GLU A 45 -0.97 -8.72 -4.06
N LYS A 46 0.29 -8.52 -4.47
CA LYS A 46 1.46 -9.22 -3.89
C LYS A 46 1.63 -8.95 -2.39
N LEU A 47 1.30 -7.75 -1.94
CA LEU A 47 1.37 -7.39 -0.51
C LEU A 47 0.26 -8.08 0.28
N VAL A 48 -0.95 -8.19 -0.28
CA VAL A 48 -2.07 -8.93 0.32
C VAL A 48 -1.71 -10.41 0.45
N GLU A 49 -1.16 -11.03 -0.58
CA GLU A 49 -0.70 -12.43 -0.53
C GLU A 49 0.34 -12.65 0.58
N ALA A 50 1.33 -11.76 0.70
CA ALA A 50 2.34 -11.83 1.76
C ALA A 50 1.72 -11.64 3.15
N PHE A 51 0.76 -10.73 3.28
CA PHE A 51 0.06 -10.49 4.54
C PHE A 51 -0.79 -11.69 4.96
N GLU A 52 -1.57 -12.27 4.04
CA GLU A 52 -2.37 -13.45 4.31
C GLU A 52 -1.52 -14.68 4.64
N ALA A 53 -0.32 -14.80 4.07
CA ALA A 53 0.62 -15.86 4.42
C ALA A 53 1.10 -15.77 5.89
N ASP A 54 1.31 -14.55 6.40
CA ASP A 54 1.80 -14.32 7.76
C ASP A 54 0.68 -14.29 8.81
N PHE A 55 -0.51 -13.78 8.46
CA PHE A 55 -1.60 -13.50 9.41
C PHE A 55 -2.89 -14.30 9.15
N GLY A 56 -3.02 -14.96 8.01
CA GLY A 56 -4.24 -15.63 7.57
C GLY A 56 -5.31 -14.68 7.01
N THR A 57 -6.37 -15.24 6.44
CA THR A 57 -7.46 -14.50 5.77
C THR A 57 -8.56 -14.00 6.72
N ALA A 58 -8.50 -14.38 8.00
CA ALA A 58 -9.49 -14.03 9.03
C ALA A 58 -9.02 -12.91 9.97
N CYS A 59 -7.91 -12.23 9.63
CA CYS A 59 -7.30 -11.18 10.44
C CYS A 59 -8.11 -9.87 10.46
#